data_AF-A0A7G8X5B4-F1
#
_entry.id   AF-A0A7G8X5B4-F1
#
_cell.length_a   1.000
_cell.length_b   1.000
_cell.length_c   1.000
_cell.angle_alpha   90.00
_cell.angle_beta   90.00
_cell.angle_gamma   90.00
#
_symmetry.space_group_name_H-M   'P 1'
#
loop_
_entity.id
_entity.type
_entity.pdbx_description
1 polymer ?
#
loop_
_entity_poly.entity_id
_entity_poly.type
_entity_poly.pdbx_seq_one_letter_code
_entity_poly.pdbx_strand_id
1 'polypeptide(L)'
;MKEVFIFSYGCDLDHNNIDVLVKERLMPYSDHRSYLRNEMPPKESDICLKYDVFDINRNKHKDNLYSLDKFYINKVRLEAFMYSLSKLKGDHIYANPNVRGHATVNLDNVEYTARVYGAVVDEVDDKRLVFLDEESLSNVELREKLPSLPSDLQFLTMPIEITLEERESLVSEWIQRIICEVKNKKK
;
A
#
# COMPACT_ATOMS: atom_id res chain seq x y z
N MET A 1 8.18 -17.12 -15.10
CA MET A 1 8.41 -15.77 -14.54
C MET A 1 7.63 -15.69 -13.24
N LYS A 2 8.29 -15.42 -12.12
CA LYS A 2 7.66 -15.26 -10.80
C LYS A 2 7.07 -13.86 -10.67
N GLU A 3 5.82 -13.75 -10.22
CA GLU A 3 5.26 -12.43 -9.88
C GLU A 3 5.61 -12.08 -8.42
N VAL A 4 6.04 -10.85 -8.22
CA VAL A 4 6.33 -10.29 -6.89
C VAL A 4 5.62 -8.95 -6.79
N PHE A 5 4.99 -8.69 -5.65
CA PHE A 5 4.44 -7.37 -5.35
C PHE A 5 5.03 -6.88 -4.04
N ILE A 6 5.65 -5.69 -4.10
CA ILE A 6 6.15 -4.98 -2.94
C ILE A 6 5.20 -3.83 -2.64
N PHE A 7 4.80 -3.71 -1.37
CA PHE A 7 3.96 -2.64 -0.89
C PHE A 7 4.68 -1.89 0.23
N SER A 8 4.87 -0.58 0.02
CA SER A 8 5.43 0.33 1.03
C SER A 8 4.31 1.15 1.65
N TYR A 9 4.21 1.21 2.97
CA TYR A 9 3.22 2.05 3.63
C TYR A 9 3.73 2.70 4.91
N GLY A 10 3.05 3.76 5.34
CA GLY A 10 3.37 4.48 6.57
C GLY A 10 2.88 5.93 6.54
N CYS A 11 3.29 6.72 7.52
CA CYS A 11 2.93 8.13 7.60
C CYS A 11 4.16 9.01 7.37
N ASP A 12 4.06 9.97 6.46
CA ASP A 12 5.15 10.87 6.07
C ASP A 12 6.37 10.10 5.56
N LEU A 13 6.16 9.27 4.54
CA LEU A 13 7.21 8.52 3.87
C LEU A 13 8.19 9.47 3.17
N ASP A 14 9.42 9.01 2.98
CA ASP A 14 10.45 9.76 2.24
C ASP A 14 10.31 9.53 0.73
N HIS A 15 9.29 10.16 0.15
CA HIS A 15 8.96 10.01 -1.28
C HIS A 15 10.11 10.40 -2.21
N ASN A 16 10.98 11.33 -1.81
CA ASN A 16 12.12 11.73 -2.63
C ASN A 16 13.13 10.59 -2.74
N ASN A 17 13.50 9.98 -1.62
CA ASN A 17 14.44 8.86 -1.63
C ASN A 17 13.82 7.57 -2.20
N ILE A 18 12.53 7.34 -1.98
CA ILE A 18 11.80 6.25 -2.65
C ILE A 18 11.85 6.44 -4.18
N ASP A 19 11.58 7.65 -4.68
CA ASP A 19 11.58 7.95 -6.10
C ASP A 19 12.97 7.79 -6.74
N VAL A 20 14.02 8.28 -6.08
CA VAL A 20 15.41 8.05 -6.49
C VAL A 20 15.69 6.55 -6.58
N LEU A 21 15.31 5.78 -5.56
CA LEU A 21 15.57 4.35 -5.53
C LEU A 21 14.84 3.60 -6.66
N VAL A 22 13.56 3.91 -6.90
CA VAL A 22 12.79 3.32 -8.01
C VAL A 22 13.44 3.69 -9.35
N LYS A 23 13.81 4.96 -9.55
CA LYS A 23 14.45 5.43 -10.79
C LYS A 23 15.80 4.78 -11.06
N GLU A 24 16.61 4.56 -10.04
CA GLU A 24 17.94 3.98 -10.21
C GLU A 24 17.91 2.45 -10.31
N ARG A 25 17.07 1.79 -9.51
CA ARG A 25 17.10 0.33 -9.34
C ARG A 25 16.06 -0.42 -10.16
N LEU A 26 14.90 0.20 -10.46
CA LEU A 26 13.78 -0.48 -11.12
C LEU A 26 13.49 0.07 -12.52
N MET A 27 13.43 1.40 -12.70
CA MET A 27 13.10 2.02 -14.00
C MET A 27 13.97 1.58 -15.19
N PRO A 28 15.26 1.22 -15.04
CA PRO A 28 16.02 0.64 -16.15
C PRO A 28 15.44 -0.67 -16.70
N TYR A 29 14.56 -1.31 -15.94
CA TYR A 29 13.97 -2.62 -16.21
C TYR A 29 12.45 -2.57 -16.38
N SER A 30 11.86 -1.38 -16.57
CA SER A 30 10.41 -1.23 -16.70
C SER A 30 9.90 -1.62 -18.10
N ASP A 31 8.69 -2.18 -18.12
CA ASP A 31 7.97 -2.53 -19.36
C ASP A 31 7.72 -1.30 -20.23
N HIS A 32 7.27 -0.20 -19.62
CA HIS A 32 7.02 1.06 -20.30
C HIS A 32 8.27 1.60 -21.01
N ARG A 33 9.44 1.53 -20.35
CA ARG A 33 10.69 1.98 -20.96
C ARG A 33 11.13 1.06 -22.10
N SER A 34 10.95 -0.25 -21.92
CA SER A 34 11.26 -1.26 -22.94
C SER A 34 10.40 -1.04 -24.20
N TYR A 35 9.10 -0.80 -24.01
CA TYR A 35 8.16 -0.42 -25.07
C TYR A 35 8.58 0.85 -25.80
N LEU A 36 8.86 1.95 -25.08
CA LEU A 36 9.27 3.22 -25.69
C LEU A 36 10.56 3.11 -26.51
N ARG A 37 11.46 2.18 -26.15
CA ARG A 37 12.74 1.98 -26.82
C ARG A 37 12.72 0.87 -27.88
N ASN A 38 11.60 0.17 -28.06
CA ASN A 38 11.51 -1.07 -28.84
C ASN A 38 12.57 -2.11 -28.42
N GLU A 39 12.91 -2.14 -27.13
CA GLU A 39 13.89 -3.07 -26.56
C GLU A 39 13.14 -4.26 -25.95
N MET A 40 13.68 -5.48 -26.09
CA MET A 40 13.18 -6.62 -25.34
C MET A 40 13.55 -6.46 -23.86
N PRO A 41 12.68 -6.83 -22.91
CA PRO A 41 13.04 -6.88 -21.50
C PRO A 41 14.31 -7.74 -21.31
N PRO A 42 15.19 -7.38 -20.36
CA PRO A 42 16.49 -8.02 -20.23
C PRO A 42 16.38 -9.56 -20.15
N LYS A 43 17.22 -10.27 -20.91
CA LYS A 43 17.18 -11.74 -21.05
C LYS A 43 17.36 -12.53 -19.74
N GLU A 44 17.84 -11.89 -18.67
CA GLU A 44 18.13 -12.51 -17.37
C GLU A 44 17.04 -12.27 -16.32
N SER A 45 15.88 -11.74 -16.72
CA SER A 45 14.80 -11.43 -15.79
C SER A 45 13.89 -12.64 -15.57
N ASP A 46 13.84 -13.14 -14.33
CA ASP A 46 12.98 -14.24 -13.89
C ASP A 46 11.82 -13.78 -13.00
N ILE A 47 11.82 -12.50 -12.60
CA ILE A 47 10.81 -11.86 -11.73
C ILE A 47 10.12 -10.70 -12.45
N CYS A 48 8.79 -10.69 -12.42
CA CYS A 48 7.94 -9.55 -12.73
C CYS A 48 7.54 -8.87 -11.41
N LEU A 49 8.17 -7.75 -11.10
CA LEU A 49 7.92 -6.97 -9.90
C LEU A 49 6.87 -5.89 -10.18
N LYS A 50 5.85 -5.81 -9.32
CA LYS A 50 4.95 -4.66 -9.13
C LYS A 50 5.34 -3.92 -7.84
N TYR A 51 5.19 -2.62 -7.82
CA TYR A 51 5.50 -1.79 -6.66
C TYR A 51 4.41 -0.75 -6.42
N ASP A 52 3.97 -0.61 -5.17
CA ASP A 52 2.98 0.41 -4.79
C ASP A 52 3.35 1.05 -3.44
N VAL A 53 2.89 2.28 -3.24
CA VAL A 53 3.21 3.09 -2.06
C VAL A 53 1.94 3.75 -1.52
N PHE A 54 1.65 3.55 -0.24
CA PHE A 54 0.53 4.18 0.44
C PHE A 54 1.01 5.06 1.60
N ASP A 55 0.74 6.36 1.53
CA ASP A 55 1.09 7.29 2.60
C ASP A 55 -0.19 7.72 3.31
N ILE A 56 -0.22 7.54 4.62
CA ILE A 56 -1.32 7.96 5.49
C ILE A 56 -1.48 9.49 5.46
N ASN A 57 -0.38 10.23 5.27
CA ASN A 57 -0.45 11.65 5.02
C ASN A 57 -0.93 11.91 3.59
N ARG A 58 -2.22 12.22 3.47
CA ARG A 58 -2.87 12.58 2.21
C ARG A 58 -2.12 13.65 1.41
N ASN A 59 -1.49 14.63 2.07
CA ASN A 59 -0.76 15.70 1.38
C ASN A 59 0.53 15.22 0.70
N LYS A 60 1.02 14.04 1.08
CA LYS A 60 2.20 13.40 0.48
C LYS A 60 1.85 12.18 -0.36
N HIS A 61 0.68 11.60 -0.14
CA HIS A 61 0.23 10.44 -0.90
C HIS A 61 0.14 10.78 -2.38
N LYS A 62 0.76 9.92 -3.20
CA LYS A 62 0.67 9.97 -4.67
C LYS A 62 0.07 8.65 -5.12
N ASP A 63 -1.26 8.63 -5.22
CA ASP A 63 -1.96 7.38 -5.53
C ASP A 63 -1.47 6.83 -6.88
N ASN A 64 -1.22 5.52 -6.91
CA ASN A 64 -0.84 4.77 -8.09
C ASN A 64 0.42 5.22 -8.83
N LEU A 65 1.34 5.98 -8.20
CA LEU A 65 2.51 6.53 -8.88
C LEU A 65 3.37 5.47 -9.60
N TYR A 66 3.50 4.28 -9.01
CA TYR A 66 4.27 3.16 -9.58
C TYR A 66 3.42 1.92 -9.87
N SER A 67 2.13 1.94 -9.50
CA SER A 67 1.30 0.72 -9.46
C SER A 67 0.93 0.18 -10.85
N LEU A 68 1.07 1.00 -11.89
CA LEU A 68 0.87 0.63 -13.29
C LEU A 68 2.14 0.09 -13.96
N ASP A 69 3.31 0.33 -13.37
CA ASP A 69 4.57 -0.15 -13.92
C ASP A 69 4.82 -1.61 -13.55
N LYS A 70 5.36 -2.36 -14.52
CA LYS A 70 5.92 -3.69 -14.30
C LYS A 70 7.43 -3.62 -14.51
N PHE A 71 8.19 -4.21 -13.60
CA PHE A 71 9.64 -4.25 -13.65
C PHE A 71 10.13 -5.68 -13.83
N TYR A 72 10.88 -5.95 -14.89
CA TYR A 72 11.41 -7.28 -15.16
C TYR A 72 12.84 -7.38 -14.63
N ILE A 73 13.00 -7.96 -13.44
CA ILE A 73 14.28 -8.03 -12.72
C ILE A 73 14.66 -9.47 -12.39
N ASN A 74 15.83 -9.64 -11.76
CA ASN A 74 16.27 -10.93 -11.22
C ASN A 74 16.35 -10.89 -9.70
N LYS A 75 16.57 -12.06 -9.08
CA LYS A 75 16.63 -12.20 -7.62
C LYS A 75 17.63 -11.25 -6.95
N VAL A 76 18.83 -11.11 -7.50
CA VAL A 76 19.88 -10.23 -6.95
C VAL A 76 19.43 -8.77 -6.92
N ARG A 77 18.76 -8.30 -7.98
CA ARG A 77 18.21 -6.94 -8.05
C ARG A 77 17.05 -6.74 -7.08
N LEU A 78 16.18 -7.74 -6.93
CA LEU A 78 15.07 -7.71 -5.96
C LEU A 78 15.60 -7.57 -4.53
N GLU A 79 16.59 -8.39 -4.15
CA GLU A 79 17.21 -8.35 -2.82
C GLU A 79 17.89 -7.00 -2.55
N ALA A 80 18.65 -6.48 -3.52
CA ALA A 80 19.29 -5.18 -3.40
C ALA A 80 18.27 -4.03 -3.26
N PHE A 81 17.16 -4.09 -4.00
CA PHE A 81 16.08 -3.12 -3.90
C PHE A 81 15.38 -3.19 -2.54
N MET A 82 15.00 -4.37 -2.07
CA MET A 82 14.39 -4.58 -0.74
C MET A 82 15.32 -4.14 0.39
N TYR A 83 16.61 -4.46 0.30
CA TYR A 83 17.60 -4.00 1.26
C TYR A 83 17.66 -2.47 1.32
N SER A 84 17.67 -1.81 0.17
CA SER A 84 17.71 -0.34 0.11
C SER A 84 16.42 0.28 0.63
N LEU A 85 15.25 -0.30 0.29
CA LEU A 85 13.95 0.10 0.83
C LEU A 85 13.92 -0.02 2.35
N SER A 86 14.46 -1.10 2.93
CA SER A 86 14.46 -1.31 4.39
C SER A 86 15.21 -0.24 5.20
N LYS A 87 15.99 0.62 4.54
CA LYS A 87 16.67 1.76 5.16
C LYS A 87 15.84 3.04 5.15
N LEU A 88 14.76 3.07 4.38
CA LEU A 88 13.85 4.20 4.31
C LEU A 88 12.79 4.08 5.40
N LYS A 89 12.15 5.21 5.69
CA LYS A 89 11.06 5.27 6.65
C LYS A 89 9.82 4.59 6.05
N GLY A 90 9.16 3.77 6.85
CA GLY A 90 7.92 3.07 6.50
C GLY A 90 8.04 1.57 6.74
N ASP A 91 6.94 0.88 6.51
CA ASP A 91 6.90 -0.56 6.42
C ASP A 91 6.97 -0.96 4.94
N HIS A 92 7.84 -1.93 4.64
CA HIS A 92 8.10 -2.41 3.27
C HIS A 92 7.92 -3.91 3.25
N ILE A 93 6.82 -4.38 2.65
CA ILE A 93 6.42 -5.78 2.74
C ILE A 93 6.28 -6.41 1.36
N TYR A 94 6.35 -7.74 1.33
CA TYR A 94 5.78 -8.51 0.24
C TYR A 94 4.26 -8.54 0.42
N ALA A 95 3.54 -8.28 -0.66
CA ALA A 95 2.10 -8.31 -0.69
C ALA A 95 1.61 -9.26 -1.78
N ASN A 96 0.40 -9.77 -1.61
CA ASN A 96 -0.24 -10.64 -2.58
C ASN A 96 -0.83 -9.78 -3.71
N PRO A 97 -0.34 -9.89 -4.96
CA PRO A 97 -0.80 -9.07 -6.08
C PRO A 97 -2.29 -9.31 -6.44
N ASN A 98 -2.86 -10.42 -6.00
CA ASN A 98 -4.25 -10.79 -6.26
C ASN A 98 -5.19 -10.34 -5.13
N VAL A 99 -4.65 -9.82 -4.02
CA VAL A 99 -5.42 -9.34 -2.87
C VAL A 99 -5.24 -7.82 -2.79
N ARG A 100 -5.82 -7.13 -3.79
CA ARG A 100 -6.06 -5.69 -3.77
C ARG A 100 -7.57 -5.48 -3.90
N GLY A 101 -8.21 -5.12 -2.79
CA GLY A 101 -9.66 -5.02 -2.72
C GLY A 101 -10.13 -3.75 -2.02
N HIS A 102 -11.45 -3.63 -1.90
CA HIS A 102 -12.12 -2.54 -1.22
C HIS A 102 -13.03 -3.09 -0.13
N ALA A 103 -13.13 -2.36 0.98
CA ALA A 103 -14.16 -2.52 1.99
C ALA A 103 -15.03 -1.27 1.95
N THR A 104 -16.35 -1.46 2.03
CA THR A 104 -17.31 -0.37 2.16
C THR A 104 -18.12 -0.63 3.40
N VAL A 105 -18.26 0.39 4.26
CA VAL A 105 -19.09 0.31 5.46
C VAL A 105 -19.98 1.53 5.57
N ASN A 106 -21.17 1.36 6.12
CA ASN A 106 -22.13 2.44 6.35
C ASN A 106 -22.29 2.67 7.86
N LEU A 107 -21.91 3.86 8.33
CA LEU A 107 -22.02 4.27 9.72
C LEU A 107 -22.93 5.50 9.80
N ASP A 108 -24.05 5.41 10.53
CA ASP A 108 -25.02 6.51 10.68
C ASP A 108 -25.49 7.12 9.32
N ASN A 109 -25.74 6.27 8.33
CA ASN A 109 -26.07 6.64 6.93
C ASN A 109 -24.96 7.40 6.18
N VAL A 110 -23.72 7.30 6.65
CA VAL A 110 -22.53 7.83 5.98
C VAL A 110 -21.68 6.65 5.48
N GLU A 111 -21.42 6.63 4.18
CA GLU A 111 -20.58 5.61 3.55
C GLU A 111 -19.10 5.96 3.71
N TYR A 112 -18.31 4.98 4.15
CA TYR A 112 -16.86 5.03 4.21
C TYR A 112 -16.26 3.88 3.41
N THR A 113 -15.12 4.13 2.78
CA THR A 113 -14.41 3.16 1.94
C THR A 113 -12.99 2.96 2.44
N ALA A 114 -12.45 1.76 2.26
CA ALA A 114 -11.09 1.44 2.60
C ALA A 114 -10.46 0.48 1.60
N ARG A 115 -9.17 0.67 1.33
CA ARG A 115 -8.37 -0.20 0.47
C ARG A 115 -7.76 -1.33 1.31
N VAL A 116 -7.80 -2.54 0.77
CA VAL A 116 -7.30 -3.74 1.44
C VAL A 116 -6.14 -4.33 0.65
N TYR A 117 -5.05 -4.64 1.35
CA TYR A 117 -3.87 -5.32 0.85
C TYR A 117 -3.62 -6.61 1.64
N GLY A 118 -3.24 -7.69 0.96
CA GLY A 118 -2.80 -8.93 1.61
C GLY A 118 -1.29 -8.93 1.85
N ALA A 119 -0.84 -8.98 3.10
CA ALA A 119 0.58 -9.14 3.44
C ALA A 119 0.99 -10.62 3.31
N VAL A 120 2.22 -10.85 2.85
CA VAL A 120 2.78 -12.19 2.61
C VAL A 120 4.08 -12.37 3.39
N VAL A 121 4.22 -13.52 4.06
CA VAL A 121 5.44 -13.96 4.75
C VAL A 121 5.77 -15.36 4.27
N ASP A 122 7.02 -15.60 3.86
CA ASP A 122 7.48 -16.90 3.33
C ASP A 122 6.55 -17.50 2.25
N GLU A 123 6.05 -16.64 1.36
CA GLU A 123 5.12 -16.97 0.26
C GLU A 123 3.71 -17.40 0.69
N VAL A 124 3.38 -17.26 1.97
CA VAL A 124 2.05 -17.54 2.54
C VAL A 124 1.38 -16.21 2.93
N ASP A 125 0.09 -16.08 2.61
CA ASP A 125 -0.71 -14.96 3.11
C ASP A 125 -0.67 -14.97 4.65
N ASP A 126 -0.34 -13.84 5.27
CA ASP A 126 -0.24 -13.69 6.74
C ASP A 126 -1.45 -12.92 7.31
N LYS A 127 -1.70 -11.71 6.80
CA LYS A 127 -2.73 -10.81 7.31
C LYS A 127 -3.27 -9.88 6.23
N ARG A 128 -4.37 -9.19 6.53
CA ARG A 128 -4.90 -8.10 5.71
C ARG A 128 -4.57 -6.77 6.34
N LEU A 129 -4.12 -5.82 5.54
CA LEU A 129 -3.90 -4.43 5.91
C LEU A 129 -5.00 -3.57 5.26
N VAL A 130 -5.63 -2.72 6.05
CA VAL A 130 -6.75 -1.88 5.63
C VAL A 130 -6.44 -0.42 5.87
N PHE A 131 -6.66 0.41 4.86
CA PHE A 131 -6.34 1.84 4.86
C PHE A 131 -7.54 2.66 4.38
N LEU A 132 -7.81 3.80 5.02
CA LEU A 132 -8.85 4.72 4.55
C LEU A 132 -8.42 5.28 3.19
N ASP A 133 -9.19 5.01 2.15
CA ASP A 133 -8.85 5.40 0.77
C ASP A 133 -9.41 6.78 0.40
N GLU A 134 -9.24 7.18 -0.86
CA GLU A 134 -9.72 8.47 -1.38
C GLU A 134 -11.06 8.37 -2.11
N GLU A 135 -11.72 7.20 -2.13
CA GLU A 135 -12.91 6.98 -2.95
C GLU A 135 -14.16 7.61 -2.32
N SER A 136 -14.32 7.49 -1.00
CA SER A 136 -15.42 8.15 -0.27
C SER A 136 -15.06 9.58 0.14
N LEU A 137 -15.95 10.52 -0.18
CA LEU A 137 -15.85 11.91 0.29
C LEU A 137 -15.89 12.00 1.82
N SER A 138 -16.56 11.06 2.49
CA SER A 138 -16.63 10.98 3.96
C SER A 138 -15.26 10.72 4.60
N ASN A 139 -14.32 10.15 3.84
CA ASN A 139 -12.96 9.90 4.32
C ASN A 139 -12.10 11.15 4.39
N VAL A 140 -12.45 12.24 3.68
CA VAL A 140 -11.56 13.41 3.51
C VAL A 140 -11.17 13.99 4.87
N GLU A 141 -12.14 14.29 5.72
CA GLU A 141 -11.86 14.85 7.05
C GLU A 141 -11.05 13.89 7.91
N LEU A 142 -11.39 12.60 7.89
CA LEU A 142 -10.69 11.58 8.69
C LEU A 142 -9.23 11.45 8.24
N ARG A 143 -8.98 11.36 6.93
CA ARG A 143 -7.64 11.26 6.35
C ARG A 143 -6.78 12.49 6.60
N GLU A 144 -7.36 13.68 6.63
CA GLU A 144 -6.61 14.89 6.98
C GLU A 144 -6.09 14.86 8.43
N LYS A 145 -6.83 14.20 9.33
CA LYS A 145 -6.46 14.10 10.75
C LYS A 145 -5.64 12.86 11.07
N LEU A 146 -5.77 11.80 10.26
CA LEU A 146 -5.16 10.49 10.47
C LEU A 146 -3.64 10.54 10.75
N PRO A 147 -2.83 11.37 10.07
CA PRO A 147 -1.39 11.51 10.37
C PRO A 147 -1.07 11.93 11.80
N SER A 148 -2.00 12.66 12.43
CA SER A 148 -1.84 13.14 13.81
C SER A 148 -2.37 12.16 14.86
N LEU A 149 -3.06 11.11 14.44
CA LEU A 149 -3.62 10.10 15.32
C LEU A 149 -2.56 9.05 15.71
N PRO A 150 -2.76 8.34 16.83
CA PRO A 150 -1.96 7.17 17.20
C PRO A 150 -1.77 6.19 16.04
N SER A 151 -0.59 5.57 15.97
CA SER A 151 -0.19 4.69 14.86
C SER A 151 -1.11 3.49 14.67
N ASP A 152 -1.72 2.98 15.75
CA ASP A 152 -2.68 1.87 15.70
C ASP A 152 -4.02 2.22 15.06
N LEU A 153 -4.29 3.51 14.83
CA LEU A 153 -5.46 3.99 14.08
C LEU A 153 -5.15 4.29 12.63
N GLN A 154 -3.88 4.40 12.24
CA GLN A 154 -3.51 4.82 10.89
C GLN A 154 -3.80 3.76 9.82
N PHE A 155 -3.83 2.49 10.23
CA PHE A 155 -4.27 1.36 9.42
C PHE A 155 -4.80 0.26 10.35
N LEU A 156 -5.63 -0.62 9.81
CA LEU A 156 -6.14 -1.79 10.51
C LEU A 156 -5.44 -3.05 10.00
N THR A 157 -5.06 -3.92 10.92
CA THR A 157 -4.59 -5.28 10.62
C THR A 157 -5.69 -6.28 10.94
N MET A 158 -6.00 -7.19 10.02
CA MET A 158 -7.02 -8.23 10.21
C MET A 158 -6.47 -9.64 9.89
N PRO A 159 -7.02 -10.69 10.51
CA PRO A 159 -6.75 -12.07 10.09
C PRO A 159 -7.30 -12.33 8.68
N ILE A 160 -6.81 -13.40 8.04
CA ILE A 160 -7.28 -13.81 6.71
C ILE A 160 -8.56 -14.63 6.78
N GLU A 161 -8.62 -15.53 7.76
CA GLU A 161 -9.72 -16.48 7.94
C GLU A 161 -10.84 -15.85 8.77
N ILE A 162 -11.47 -14.83 8.20
CA ILE A 162 -12.65 -14.16 8.76
C ILE A 162 -13.77 -14.12 7.74
N THR A 163 -14.99 -14.18 8.24
CA THR A 163 -16.21 -13.99 7.45
C THR A 163 -16.34 -12.55 6.96
N LEU A 164 -17.23 -12.33 5.99
CA LEU A 164 -17.55 -10.98 5.52
C LEU A 164 -18.12 -10.11 6.64
N GLU A 165 -18.99 -10.67 7.49
CA GLU A 165 -19.61 -9.97 8.62
C GLU A 165 -18.56 -9.54 9.67
N GLU A 166 -17.64 -10.44 10.03
CA GLU A 166 -16.52 -10.11 10.93
C GLU A 166 -15.62 -9.02 10.34
N ARG A 167 -15.34 -9.09 9.04
CA ARG A 167 -14.59 -8.05 8.33
C ARG A 167 -15.30 -6.70 8.40
N GLU A 168 -16.59 -6.66 8.09
CA GLU A 168 -17.38 -5.42 8.16
C GLU A 168 -17.42 -4.86 9.58
N SER A 169 -17.54 -5.72 10.60
CA SER A 169 -17.49 -5.32 12.01
C SER A 169 -16.15 -4.69 12.37
N LEU A 170 -15.03 -5.35 12.04
CA LEU A 170 -13.68 -4.84 12.36
C LEU A 170 -13.39 -3.50 11.67
N VAL A 171 -13.76 -3.36 10.40
CA VAL A 171 -13.59 -2.11 9.64
C VAL A 171 -14.48 -1.01 10.24
N SER A 172 -15.72 -1.33 10.58
CA SER A 172 -16.67 -0.39 11.20
C SER A 172 -16.16 0.11 12.54
N GLU A 173 -15.75 -0.78 13.43
CA GLU A 173 -15.19 -0.44 14.74
C GLU A 173 -13.94 0.42 14.63
N TRP A 174 -13.04 0.09 13.71
CA TRP A 174 -11.84 0.87 13.47
C TRP A 174 -12.15 2.30 12.98
N ILE A 175 -13.06 2.46 12.02
CA ILE A 175 -13.47 3.78 11.53
C ILE A 175 -14.19 4.58 12.63
N GLN A 176 -15.04 3.94 13.43
CA GLN A 176 -15.67 4.57 14.60
C GLN A 176 -14.63 5.10 15.59
N ARG A 177 -13.58 4.32 15.89
CA ARG A 177 -12.47 4.78 16.76
C ARG A 177 -11.79 6.02 16.19
N ILE A 178 -11.52 6.05 14.88
CA ILE A 178 -10.97 7.24 14.21
C ILE A 178 -11.91 8.44 14.38
N ILE A 179 -13.21 8.27 14.11
CA ILE A 179 -14.21 9.33 14.24
C ILE A 179 -14.25 9.89 15.67
N CYS A 180 -14.23 9.02 16.68
CA CYS A 180 -14.20 9.42 18.09
C CYS A 180 -12.97 10.26 18.42
N GLU A 181 -11.78 9.83 18.01
CA GLU A 181 -10.53 10.57 18.25
C GLU A 181 -10.51 11.93 17.53
N VAL A 182 -10.97 11.98 16.29
CA VAL A 182 -11.08 13.24 15.53
C VAL A 182 -12.03 14.23 16.22
N LYS A 183 -13.17 13.74 16.73
CA LYS A 183 -14.13 14.58 17.46
C LYS A 183 -13.58 15.05 18.81
N ASN A 184 -12.84 14.21 19.53
CA ASN A 184 -12.26 14.56 20.82
C ASN A 184 -11.19 15.66 20.70
N LYS A 185 -10.39 15.65 19.63
CA LYS A 185 -9.39 16.71 19.36
C LYS A 185 -9.98 18.06 18.94
N LYS A 186 -11.28 18.15 18.66
CA LYS A 186 -11.97 19.43 18.34
C LYS A 186 -12.44 20.20 19.58
N LYS A 187 -12.39 19.60 20.77
CA LYS A 187 -12.69 20.25 22.06
C LYS A 187 -11.44 20.81 22.69
#